data_AF-A0A3B3X382-F1
#
_entry.id   AF-A0A3B3X382-F1
#
_cell.length_a   1.000
_cell.length_b   1.000
_cell.length_c   1.000
_cell.angle_alpha   90.00
_cell.angle_beta   90.00
_cell.angle_gamma   90.00
#
_symmetry.space_group_name_H-M   'P 1'
#
loop_
_entity.id
_entity.type
_entity.pdbx_description
1 polymer ?
#
loop_
_entity_poly.entity_id
_entity_poly.type
_entity_poly.pdbx_seq_one_letter_code
_entity_poly.pdbx_strand_id
1 'polypeptide(L)'
;MKSNYKYLLTQAHHWERSIGQPRATQTDIGHANTNTFVRAIMRDKYILHVCFWKQRDLDRHSKKKVSRSGFKCLASVLTASPPCSLHGVICILLFFMIVLLVFIAEVAGAVVILVFRPQADALFEKIGTAAVANIKKDFGSSSDITGLWNTTMGTLKCCGFYNYTDFTESPYYTAHNNSYPPHCCPDSSPCNGTVNTDGCFPKIKMLIDKNTVVIVGAGLGIAALEVRPQLPS
;
A
#
# COMPACT_ATOMS: atom_id res chain seq x y z
N MET A 1 32.91 -14.18 -26.28
CA MET A 1 31.67 -13.87 -25.52
C MET A 1 31.88 -13.19 -24.16
N LYS A 2 33.07 -13.13 -23.54
CA LYS A 2 33.30 -12.41 -22.26
C LYS A 2 33.59 -10.89 -22.37
N SER A 3 33.94 -10.39 -23.56
CA SER A 3 34.31 -8.97 -23.75
C SER A 3 33.08 -8.03 -23.78
N ASN A 4 31.99 -8.45 -24.43
CA ASN A 4 30.78 -7.62 -24.57
C ASN A 4 29.99 -7.44 -23.25
N TYR A 5 30.12 -8.37 -22.29
CA TYR A 5 29.44 -8.27 -21.00
C TYR A 5 30.01 -7.14 -20.13
N LYS A 6 31.33 -6.93 -20.13
CA LYS A 6 31.96 -5.82 -19.40
C LYS A 6 31.60 -4.46 -20.01
N TYR A 7 31.47 -4.37 -21.32
CA TYR A 7 31.05 -3.13 -21.98
C TYR A 7 29.61 -2.75 -21.62
N LEU A 8 28.69 -3.73 -21.54
CA LEU A 8 27.29 -3.51 -21.15
C LEU A 8 27.13 -3.14 -19.66
N LEU A 9 27.92 -3.75 -18.76
CA LEU A 9 27.94 -3.38 -17.33
C LEU A 9 28.48 -1.97 -17.10
N THR A 10 29.48 -1.55 -17.89
CA THR A 10 30.07 -0.22 -17.76
C THR A 10 29.11 0.86 -18.27
N GLN A 11 28.33 0.57 -19.32
CA GLN A 11 27.25 1.45 -19.79
C GLN A 11 26.08 1.52 -18.78
N ALA A 12 25.74 0.41 -18.11
CA ALA A 12 24.68 0.37 -17.09
C ALA A 12 25.03 1.23 -15.85
N HIS A 13 26.27 1.14 -15.36
CA HIS A 13 26.72 1.96 -14.23
C HIS A 13 26.91 3.45 -14.59
N HIS A 14 27.19 3.77 -15.86
CA HIS A 14 27.24 5.16 -16.33
C HIS A 14 25.83 5.76 -16.46
N TRP A 15 24.82 4.95 -16.79
CA TRP A 15 23.42 5.37 -16.81
C TRP A 15 22.89 5.62 -15.40
N GLU A 16 23.16 4.74 -14.42
CA GLU A 16 22.78 4.95 -13.00
C GLU A 16 23.35 6.24 -12.40
N ARG A 17 24.54 6.68 -12.84
CA ARG A 17 25.15 7.93 -12.37
C ARG A 17 24.60 9.18 -13.08
N SER A 18 23.96 9.00 -14.24
CA SER A 18 23.35 10.07 -15.05
C SER A 18 21.87 10.28 -14.72
N ILE A 19 21.22 9.29 -14.10
CA ILE A 19 19.95 9.50 -13.39
C ILE A 19 20.32 10.20 -12.07
N GLY A 20 20.50 11.52 -12.15
CA GLY A 20 20.45 12.37 -10.98
C GLY A 20 19.23 11.98 -10.17
N GLN A 21 19.47 11.52 -8.95
CA GLN A 21 18.50 11.36 -7.90
C GLN A 21 17.62 12.61 -7.90
N PRO A 22 16.31 12.54 -8.26
CA PRO A 22 15.44 13.63 -7.92
C PRO A 22 15.46 13.67 -6.40
N ARG A 23 16.14 14.66 -5.84
CA ARG A 23 15.92 15.10 -4.48
C ARG A 23 14.46 15.53 -4.47
N ALA A 24 13.57 14.58 -4.16
CA ALA A 24 12.23 14.88 -3.75
C ALA A 24 12.37 15.62 -2.41
N THR A 25 12.60 16.92 -2.50
CA THR A 25 12.31 17.82 -1.40
C THR A 25 10.85 17.59 -1.03
N GLN A 26 10.60 17.45 0.28
CA GLN A 26 9.32 17.20 0.95
C GLN A 26 8.22 18.23 0.61
N THR A 27 8.46 19.17 -0.30
CA THR A 27 7.60 20.32 -0.64
C THR A 27 6.65 20.10 -1.81
N ASP A 28 6.73 19.01 -2.59
CA ASP A 28 5.86 18.82 -3.78
C ASP A 28 4.75 17.77 -3.64
N ILE A 29 4.41 17.34 -2.42
CA ILE A 29 3.18 16.54 -2.15
C ILE A 29 1.99 17.47 -1.80
N GLY A 30 2.22 18.79 -1.71
CA GLY A 30 1.27 19.76 -1.19
C GLY A 30 0.41 20.52 -2.20
N HIS A 31 0.41 20.20 -3.50
CA HIS A 31 -0.43 20.93 -4.46
C HIS A 31 -0.80 20.16 -5.73
N ALA A 32 -1.13 18.88 -5.64
CA ALA A 32 -1.98 18.28 -6.67
C ALA A 32 -3.39 18.86 -6.49
N ASN A 33 -3.66 19.98 -7.17
CA ASN A 33 -4.99 20.57 -7.27
C ASN A 33 -6.00 19.45 -7.58
N THR A 34 -7.09 19.35 -6.82
CA THR A 34 -8.16 18.36 -6.97
C THR A 34 -8.65 18.27 -8.42
N ASN A 35 -8.60 19.40 -9.14
CA ASN A 35 -8.91 19.50 -10.56
C ASN A 35 -7.95 18.70 -11.46
N THR A 36 -6.69 18.51 -11.11
CA THR A 36 -5.70 17.78 -11.90
C THR A 36 -5.88 16.27 -11.79
N PHE A 37 -6.19 15.75 -10.60
CA PHE A 37 -6.44 14.32 -10.36
C PHE A 37 -7.78 13.88 -10.93
N VAL A 38 -8.86 14.65 -10.70
CA VAL A 38 -10.17 14.38 -11.31
C VAL A 38 -10.09 14.48 -12.84
N ARG A 39 -9.32 15.43 -13.38
CA ARG A 39 -9.05 15.49 -14.83
C ARG A 39 -8.11 14.38 -15.34
N ALA A 40 -7.35 13.68 -14.49
CA ALA A 40 -6.55 12.52 -14.90
C ALA A 40 -7.44 11.27 -14.99
N ILE A 41 -8.29 11.04 -13.98
CA ILE A 41 -9.30 9.96 -14.01
C ILE A 41 -10.30 10.16 -15.17
N MET A 42 -10.71 11.41 -15.44
CA MET A 42 -11.70 11.71 -16.49
C MET A 42 -11.12 11.89 -17.90
N ARG A 43 -9.80 12.09 -18.09
CA ARG A 43 -9.20 12.24 -19.43
C ARG A 43 -8.69 10.95 -20.05
N ASP A 44 -8.55 9.88 -19.28
CA ASP A 44 -8.03 8.65 -19.85
C ASP A 44 -9.14 7.85 -20.55
N LYS A 45 -9.14 7.94 -21.88
CA LYS A 45 -9.61 6.85 -22.76
C LYS A 45 -8.82 5.53 -22.55
N TYR A 46 -7.96 5.46 -21.53
CA TYR A 46 -6.99 4.41 -21.23
C TYR A 46 -7.28 3.61 -19.95
N ILE A 47 -8.44 3.78 -19.28
CA ILE A 47 -8.83 2.89 -18.16
C ILE A 47 -8.96 1.41 -18.60
N LEU A 48 -9.24 1.16 -19.89
CA LEU A 48 -9.15 -0.17 -20.49
C LEU A 48 -7.71 -0.75 -20.54
N HIS A 49 -6.68 0.09 -20.43
CA HIS A 49 -5.28 -0.32 -20.54
C HIS A 49 -4.62 -0.67 -19.19
N VAL A 50 -5.17 -0.19 -18.07
CA VAL A 50 -4.61 -0.43 -16.72
C VAL A 50 -4.85 -1.87 -16.25
N CYS A 51 -5.97 -2.50 -16.65
CA CYS A 51 -6.17 -3.94 -16.44
C CYS A 51 -5.13 -4.81 -17.16
N PHE A 52 -4.56 -4.32 -18.28
CA PHE A 52 -3.58 -5.08 -19.06
C PHE A 52 -2.14 -4.89 -18.57
N TRP A 53 -1.83 -3.75 -17.93
CA TRP A 53 -0.45 -3.44 -17.50
C TRP A 53 -0.11 -3.85 -16.07
N LYS A 54 -1.07 -3.90 -15.13
CA LYS A 54 -0.78 -4.36 -13.75
C LYS A 54 -0.48 -5.87 -13.68
N GLN A 55 -0.84 -6.63 -14.72
CA GLN A 55 -0.58 -8.07 -14.81
C GLN A 55 0.86 -8.41 -15.24
N ARG A 56 1.64 -7.46 -15.79
CA ARG A 56 2.96 -7.76 -16.39
C ARG A 56 4.16 -7.54 -15.44
N ASP A 57 3.99 -6.80 -14.35
CA ASP A 57 5.12 -6.31 -13.53
C ASP A 57 5.40 -7.12 -12.25
N LEU A 58 4.56 -8.09 -11.89
CA LEU A 58 4.75 -8.91 -10.68
C LEU A 58 5.41 -10.28 -10.91
N ASP A 59 6.01 -10.52 -12.08
CA ASP A 59 6.61 -11.83 -12.41
C ASP A 59 8.16 -11.82 -12.52
N ARG A 60 8.85 -10.70 -12.19
CA ARG A 60 10.33 -10.64 -12.32
C ARG A 60 11.14 -10.88 -11.03
N HIS A 61 10.58 -10.81 -9.82
CA HIS A 61 11.46 -10.69 -8.63
C HIS A 61 11.15 -11.47 -7.34
N SER A 62 10.26 -12.48 -7.31
CA SER A 62 10.10 -13.27 -6.08
C SER A 62 9.99 -14.78 -6.31
N LYS A 63 11.11 -15.47 -6.11
CA LYS A 63 11.13 -16.89 -5.75
C LYS A 63 10.60 -17.05 -4.31
N LYS A 64 9.29 -16.96 -4.11
CA LYS A 64 8.64 -17.47 -2.89
C LYS A 64 7.33 -18.17 -3.28
N LYS A 65 7.30 -19.50 -3.09
CA LYS A 65 6.08 -20.33 -3.21
C LYS A 65 5.15 -20.00 -2.03
N VAL A 66 4.38 -18.92 -2.15
CA VAL A 66 3.15 -18.74 -1.38
C VAL A 66 2.02 -19.41 -2.14
N SER A 67 1.20 -20.17 -1.40
CA SER A 67 0.08 -21.01 -1.87
C SER A 67 -0.73 -20.34 -2.96
N ARG A 68 -0.42 -20.75 -4.20
CA ARG A 68 -0.84 -20.17 -5.47
C ARG A 68 -2.12 -20.87 -5.96
N SER A 69 -3.08 -21.15 -5.07
CA SER A 69 -4.32 -21.85 -5.43
C SER A 69 -5.51 -20.90 -5.65
N GLY A 70 -5.55 -19.73 -5.02
CA GLY A 70 -6.66 -18.77 -5.22
C GLY A 70 -6.56 -17.97 -6.54
N PHE A 71 -5.36 -17.52 -6.91
CA PHE A 71 -5.16 -16.66 -8.08
C PHE A 71 -5.11 -17.42 -9.42
N LYS A 72 -5.04 -18.75 -9.38
CA LYS A 72 -5.07 -19.59 -10.60
C LYS A 72 -6.49 -19.74 -11.17
N CYS A 73 -7.55 -19.52 -10.39
CA CYS A 73 -8.91 -19.60 -10.91
C CYS A 73 -9.27 -18.41 -11.82
N LEU A 74 -8.79 -17.20 -11.51
CA LEU A 74 -9.11 -16.01 -12.31
C LEU A 74 -8.42 -16.05 -13.70
N ALA A 75 -7.19 -16.57 -13.77
CA ALA A 75 -6.47 -16.72 -15.03
C ALA A 75 -7.07 -17.83 -15.92
N SER A 76 -7.57 -18.92 -15.35
CA SER A 76 -8.19 -20.01 -16.12
C SER A 76 -9.52 -19.60 -16.78
N VAL A 77 -10.25 -18.64 -16.19
CA VAL A 77 -11.46 -18.06 -16.79
C VAL A 77 -11.12 -17.14 -17.98
N LEU A 78 -9.95 -16.52 -17.99
CA LEU A 78 -9.49 -15.62 -19.06
C LEU A 78 -8.72 -16.33 -20.18
N THR A 79 -8.15 -17.52 -19.95
CA THR A 79 -7.39 -18.27 -20.98
C THR A 79 -8.17 -19.42 -21.63
N ALA A 80 -9.40 -19.68 -21.22
CA ALA A 80 -10.30 -20.62 -21.89
C ALA A 80 -11.39 -19.86 -22.67
N SER A 81 -10.98 -19.01 -23.62
CA SER A 81 -11.90 -18.45 -24.60
C SER A 81 -12.13 -19.43 -25.74
N PRO A 82 -13.32 -20.05 -25.90
CA PRO A 82 -13.80 -20.39 -27.23
C PRO A 82 -13.95 -19.09 -28.04
N PRO A 83 -13.76 -19.12 -29.37
CA PRO A 83 -13.82 -17.93 -30.21
C PRO A 83 -15.18 -17.25 -30.04
N CYS A 84 -15.18 -16.05 -29.45
CA CYS A 84 -16.35 -15.20 -29.33
C CYS A 84 -16.67 -14.61 -30.71
N SER A 85 -17.19 -15.44 -31.60
CA SER A 85 -17.67 -15.03 -32.92
C SER A 85 -19.15 -15.34 -33.16
N LEU A 86 -19.96 -15.59 -32.12
CA LEU A 86 -21.42 -15.79 -32.34
C LEU A 86 -22.40 -15.28 -31.25
N HIS A 87 -21.97 -14.67 -30.13
CA HIS A 87 -22.92 -14.13 -29.13
C HIS A 87 -22.37 -12.90 -28.38
N GLY A 88 -22.21 -11.76 -29.06
CA GLY A 88 -21.71 -10.51 -28.46
C GLY A 88 -22.53 -10.01 -27.25
N VAL A 89 -23.80 -10.37 -27.16
CA VAL A 89 -24.70 -10.01 -26.05
C VAL A 89 -24.32 -10.67 -24.72
N ILE A 90 -23.81 -11.90 -24.73
CA ILE A 90 -23.49 -12.64 -23.49
C ILE A 90 -22.28 -12.03 -22.79
N CYS A 91 -21.27 -11.58 -23.54
CA CYS A 91 -20.07 -10.95 -22.98
C CYS A 91 -20.39 -9.61 -22.30
N ILE A 92 -21.28 -8.80 -22.88
CA ILE A 92 -21.69 -7.51 -22.31
C ILE A 92 -22.54 -7.73 -21.04
N LEU A 93 -23.46 -8.70 -21.06
CA LEU A 93 -24.27 -9.04 -19.89
C LEU A 93 -23.41 -9.56 -18.72
N LEU A 94 -22.42 -10.41 -18.99
CA LEU A 94 -21.50 -10.89 -17.95
C LEU A 94 -20.66 -9.74 -17.36
N PHE A 95 -20.17 -8.84 -18.21
CA PHE A 95 -19.44 -7.66 -17.75
C PHE A 95 -20.32 -6.74 -16.88
N PHE A 96 -21.56 -6.48 -17.31
CA PHE A 96 -22.54 -5.71 -16.54
C PHE A 96 -22.83 -6.35 -15.17
N MET A 97 -23.01 -7.67 -15.14
CA MET A 97 -23.25 -8.41 -13.89
C MET A 97 -22.08 -8.33 -12.92
N ILE A 98 -20.83 -8.42 -13.40
CA ILE A 98 -19.64 -8.29 -12.55
C ILE A 98 -19.54 -6.87 -11.98
N VAL A 99 -19.73 -5.84 -12.80
CA VAL A 99 -19.69 -4.43 -12.36
C VAL A 99 -20.79 -4.16 -11.34
N LEU A 100 -22.00 -4.67 -11.55
CA LEU A 100 -23.12 -4.53 -10.61
C LEU A 100 -22.79 -5.16 -9.24
N LEU A 101 -22.12 -6.32 -9.22
CA LEU A 101 -21.72 -6.97 -7.97
C LEU A 101 -20.67 -6.16 -7.21
N VAL A 102 -19.74 -5.52 -7.91
CA VAL A 102 -18.76 -4.61 -7.29
C VAL A 102 -19.46 -3.41 -6.67
N PHE A 103 -20.38 -2.76 -7.39
CA PHE A 103 -21.16 -1.64 -6.88
C PHE A 103 -21.92 -1.99 -5.58
N ILE A 104 -22.58 -3.16 -5.54
CA ILE A 104 -23.28 -3.63 -4.34
C ILE A 104 -22.29 -3.85 -3.18
N ALA A 105 -21.11 -4.40 -3.46
CA ALA A 105 -20.08 -4.59 -2.45
C ALA A 105 -19.52 -3.25 -1.92
N GLU A 106 -19.35 -2.24 -2.78
CA GLU A 106 -18.94 -0.89 -2.37
C GLU A 106 -19.96 -0.24 -1.45
N VAL A 107 -21.24 -0.29 -1.80
CA VAL A 107 -22.34 0.25 -0.97
C VAL A 107 -22.43 -0.48 0.36
N ALA A 108 -22.37 -1.82 0.35
CA ALA A 108 -22.36 -2.62 1.57
C ALA A 108 -21.17 -2.29 2.47
N GLY A 109 -19.97 -2.16 1.89
CA GLY A 109 -18.76 -1.76 2.61
C GLY A 109 -18.89 -0.38 3.26
N ALA A 110 -19.45 0.59 2.54
CA ALA A 110 -19.71 1.93 3.08
C ALA A 110 -20.68 1.90 4.26
N VAL A 111 -21.78 1.15 4.16
CA VAL A 111 -22.77 1.01 5.26
C VAL A 111 -22.13 0.34 6.48
N VAL A 112 -21.39 -0.75 6.31
CA VAL A 112 -20.66 -1.43 7.40
C VAL A 112 -19.73 -0.44 8.09
N ILE A 113 -18.91 0.28 7.34
CA ILE A 113 -17.98 1.26 7.90
C ILE A 113 -18.71 2.33 8.73
N LEU A 114 -19.88 2.81 8.28
CA LEU A 114 -20.68 3.80 9.00
C LEU A 114 -21.33 3.25 10.27
N VAL A 115 -21.88 2.04 10.21
CA VAL A 115 -22.54 1.39 11.35
C VAL A 115 -21.54 1.01 12.44
N PHE A 116 -20.37 0.51 12.05
CA PHE A 116 -19.36 -0.01 12.98
C PHE A 116 -18.33 1.03 13.45
N ARG A 117 -18.50 2.33 13.16
CA ARG A 117 -17.60 3.40 13.65
C ARG A 117 -17.30 3.31 15.16
N PRO A 118 -18.30 3.26 16.06
CA PRO A 118 -18.03 3.22 17.50
C PRO A 118 -17.36 1.92 17.95
N GLN A 119 -17.61 0.80 17.27
CA GLN A 119 -16.92 -0.46 17.57
C GLN A 119 -15.48 -0.48 17.07
N ALA A 120 -15.19 0.24 15.98
CA ALA A 120 -13.85 0.35 15.43
C ALA A 120 -12.90 1.02 16.42
N ASP A 121 -13.33 2.08 17.11
CA ASP A 121 -12.50 2.77 18.11
C ASP A 121 -12.10 1.82 19.26
N ALA A 122 -13.06 1.08 19.82
CA ALA A 122 -12.79 0.09 20.86
C ALA A 122 -11.90 -1.07 20.35
N LEU A 123 -12.03 -1.45 19.09
CA LEU A 123 -11.17 -2.46 18.47
C LEU A 123 -9.74 -1.94 18.30
N PHE A 124 -9.55 -0.69 17.89
CA PHE A 124 -8.23 -0.08 17.76
C PHE A 124 -7.50 0.01 19.10
N GLU A 125 -8.20 0.31 20.19
CA GLU A 125 -7.61 0.26 21.53
C GLU A 125 -7.16 -1.16 21.94
N LYS A 126 -7.97 -2.18 21.66
CA LYS A 126 -7.60 -3.59 21.91
C LYS A 126 -6.40 -4.02 21.06
N ILE A 127 -6.37 -3.62 19.80
CA ILE A 127 -5.23 -3.90 18.90
C ILE A 127 -3.99 -3.15 19.42
N GLY A 128 -4.14 -1.91 19.87
CA GLY A 128 -3.04 -1.11 20.39
C GLY A 128 -2.44 -1.71 21.66
N THR A 129 -3.26 -2.11 22.62
CA THR A 129 -2.78 -2.77 23.84
C THR A 129 -2.09 -4.11 23.53
N ALA A 130 -2.65 -4.91 22.61
CA ALA A 130 -2.01 -6.14 22.15
C ALA A 130 -0.68 -5.89 21.40
N ALA A 131 -0.62 -4.84 20.58
CA ALA A 131 0.58 -4.45 19.85
C ALA A 131 1.69 -4.01 20.81
N VAL A 132 1.38 -3.17 21.80
CA VAL A 132 2.35 -2.74 22.83
C VAL A 132 2.81 -3.93 23.68
N ALA A 133 1.90 -4.82 24.07
CA ALA A 133 2.27 -6.04 24.78
C ALA A 133 3.20 -6.95 23.95
N ASN A 134 2.95 -7.07 22.64
CA ASN A 134 3.81 -7.83 21.74
C ASN A 134 5.19 -7.18 21.55
N ILE A 135 5.25 -5.84 21.45
CA ILE A 135 6.52 -5.11 21.44
C ILE A 135 7.32 -5.42 22.72
N LYS A 136 6.71 -5.22 23.89
CA LYS A 136 7.37 -5.42 25.18
C LYS A 136 7.84 -6.86 25.38
N LYS A 137 7.15 -7.84 24.81
CA LYS A 137 7.49 -9.26 24.97
C LYS A 137 8.55 -9.74 23.97
N ASP A 138 8.39 -9.40 22.69
CA ASP A 138 9.03 -10.13 21.60
C ASP A 138 10.00 -9.27 20.76
N PHE A 139 9.98 -7.93 20.92
CA PHE A 139 10.86 -7.04 20.17
C PHE A 139 12.30 -7.12 20.70
N GLY A 140 13.25 -7.45 19.82
CA GLY A 140 14.64 -7.77 20.14
C GLY A 140 14.90 -9.26 20.42
N SER A 141 13.88 -10.02 20.79
CA SER A 141 14.00 -11.48 21.00
C SER A 141 13.65 -12.28 19.75
N SER A 142 12.66 -11.84 18.98
CA SER A 142 12.22 -12.51 17.76
C SER A 142 12.55 -11.67 16.53
N SER A 143 13.15 -12.29 15.51
CA SER A 143 13.52 -11.61 14.27
C SER A 143 12.31 -11.13 13.49
N ASP A 144 11.20 -11.87 13.55
CA ASP A 144 9.99 -11.57 12.79
C ASP A 144 9.28 -10.32 13.33
N ILE A 145 9.07 -10.24 14.65
CA ILE A 145 8.46 -9.06 15.28
C ILE A 145 9.38 -7.85 15.15
N THR A 146 10.68 -8.04 15.39
CA THR A 146 11.67 -6.96 15.25
C THR A 146 11.72 -6.42 13.81
N GLY A 147 11.74 -7.31 12.81
CA GLY A 147 11.73 -6.94 11.40
C GLY A 147 10.45 -6.24 10.96
N LEU A 148 9.29 -6.69 11.47
CA LEU A 148 8.00 -6.06 11.22
C LEU A 148 8.02 -4.61 11.71
N TRP A 149 8.35 -4.39 12.98
CA TRP A 149 8.37 -3.04 13.56
C TRP A 149 9.45 -2.15 12.95
N ASN A 150 10.64 -2.67 12.66
CA ASN A 150 11.70 -1.91 11.97
C ASN A 150 11.23 -1.43 10.58
N THR A 151 10.54 -2.29 9.83
CA THR A 151 9.98 -1.92 8.53
C THR A 151 8.89 -0.86 8.70
N THR A 152 7.95 -1.06 9.62
CA THR A 152 6.86 -0.11 9.89
C THR A 152 7.39 1.27 10.28
N MET A 153 8.31 1.32 11.24
CA MET A 153 8.95 2.57 11.68
C MET A 153 9.76 3.23 10.56
N GLY A 154 10.48 2.45 9.77
CA GLY A 154 11.25 2.95 8.63
C GLY A 154 10.37 3.56 7.52
N THR A 155 9.24 2.92 7.20
CA THR A 155 8.30 3.37 6.16
C THR A 155 7.50 4.59 6.60
N LEU A 156 6.99 4.58 7.84
CA LEU A 156 6.09 5.63 8.34
C LEU A 156 6.81 6.77 9.05
N LYS A 157 8.13 6.63 9.31
CA LYS A 157 8.94 7.60 10.06
C LYS A 157 8.33 7.93 11.42
N CYS A 158 8.02 6.88 12.17
CA CYS A 158 7.39 6.88 13.49
C CYS A 158 8.17 5.96 14.44
N CYS A 159 7.91 6.04 15.74
CA CYS A 159 8.48 5.16 16.75
C CYS A 159 7.42 4.63 17.70
N GLY A 160 7.33 3.30 17.82
CA GLY A 160 6.37 2.61 18.66
C GLY A 160 4.95 2.64 18.08
N PHE A 161 4.00 2.03 18.78
CA PHE A 161 2.61 2.03 18.32
C PHE A 161 1.95 3.38 18.61
N TYR A 162 1.98 3.80 19.88
CA TYR A 162 1.53 5.11 20.35
C TYR A 162 2.71 6.06 20.60
N ASN A 163 3.83 5.56 21.11
CA ASN A 163 5.01 6.37 21.41
C ASN A 163 6.28 5.50 21.56
N TYR A 164 7.46 6.12 21.60
CA TYR A 164 8.73 5.41 21.80
C TYR A 164 8.81 4.63 23.12
N THR A 165 8.05 5.07 24.14
CA THR A 165 7.96 4.40 25.45
C THR A 165 7.35 3.00 25.37
N ASP A 166 6.71 2.64 24.26
CA ASP A 166 6.20 1.28 24.03
C ASP A 166 7.33 0.24 24.00
N PHE A 167 8.56 0.67 23.67
CA PHE A 167 9.76 -0.18 23.71
C PHE A 167 10.42 -0.25 25.08
N THR A 168 10.03 0.59 26.04
CA THR A 168 10.59 0.53 27.40
C THR A 168 10.31 -0.86 27.99
N GLU A 169 11.32 -1.48 28.59
CA GLU A 169 11.29 -2.86 29.12
C GLU A 169 11.22 -3.98 28.06
N SER A 170 11.28 -3.67 26.76
CA SER A 170 11.42 -4.72 25.74
C SER A 170 12.78 -5.43 25.82
N PRO A 171 12.89 -6.69 25.34
CA PRO A 171 14.16 -7.41 25.29
C PRO A 171 15.28 -6.62 24.60
N TYR A 172 14.94 -5.85 23.55
CA TYR A 172 15.88 -4.96 22.89
C TYR A 172 16.41 -3.87 23.83
N TYR A 173 15.51 -3.18 24.53
CA TYR A 173 15.83 -2.08 25.43
C TYR A 173 16.76 -2.53 26.56
N THR A 174 16.46 -3.68 27.17
CA THR A 174 17.30 -4.25 28.23
C THR A 174 18.66 -4.73 27.71
N ALA A 175 18.71 -5.27 26.48
CA ALA A 175 19.96 -5.75 25.89
C ALA A 175 20.88 -4.63 25.40
N HIS A 176 20.36 -3.43 25.12
CA HIS A 176 21.09 -2.31 24.53
C HIS A 176 21.27 -1.12 25.49
N ASN A 177 21.55 -1.40 26.77
CA ASN A 177 21.81 -0.36 27.79
C ASN A 177 20.71 0.72 27.86
N ASN A 178 19.44 0.30 27.86
CA ASN A 178 18.29 1.21 27.90
C ASN A 178 18.21 2.16 26.68
N SER A 179 18.71 1.71 25.53
CA SER A 179 18.63 2.46 24.27
C SER A 179 17.41 2.05 23.45
N TYR A 180 16.85 3.02 22.73
CA TYR A 180 15.76 2.79 21.78
C TYR A 180 16.27 2.31 20.42
N PRO A 181 15.41 1.68 19.60
CA PRO A 181 15.80 1.20 18.27
C PRO A 181 16.33 2.33 17.37
N PRO A 182 17.30 2.06 16.48
CA PRO A 182 17.86 3.06 15.57
C PRO A 182 16.82 3.78 14.71
N HIS A 183 15.74 3.09 14.32
CA HIS A 183 14.65 3.66 13.53
C HIS A 183 13.86 4.75 14.26
N CYS A 184 13.96 4.81 15.59
CA CYS A 184 13.39 5.86 16.40
C CYS A 184 14.30 7.09 16.50
N CYS A 185 15.54 7.01 16.03
CA CYS A 185 16.49 8.10 16.03
C CYS A 185 16.51 8.76 14.63
N PRO A 186 16.19 10.06 14.50
CA PRO A 186 16.19 10.74 13.22
C PRO A 186 17.60 10.96 12.64
N ASP A 187 18.61 11.19 13.49
CA ASP A 187 19.92 11.67 13.04
C ASP A 187 21.08 10.66 13.18
N SER A 188 21.09 9.81 14.22
CA SER A 188 22.11 8.75 14.40
C SER A 188 21.75 7.76 15.50
N SER A 189 22.34 6.55 15.44
CA SER A 189 22.28 5.54 16.49
C SER A 189 23.67 5.35 17.13
N PRO A 190 23.81 5.31 18.47
CA PRO A 190 22.75 5.46 19.47
C PRO A 190 22.15 6.88 19.51
N CYS A 191 20.86 6.99 19.86
CA CYS A 191 20.12 8.26 19.94
C CYS A 191 20.84 9.25 20.89
N ASN A 192 21.59 10.22 20.35
CA ASN A 192 22.39 11.16 21.14
C ASN A 192 21.59 12.42 21.58
N GLY A 193 20.28 12.26 21.81
CA GLY A 193 19.41 13.37 22.23
C GLY A 193 17.94 13.16 21.88
N THR A 194 17.59 13.33 20.60
CA THR A 194 16.19 13.38 20.17
C THR A 194 15.67 12.01 19.74
N VAL A 195 14.66 11.51 20.43
CA VAL A 195 13.88 10.33 20.03
C VAL A 195 12.62 10.82 19.30
N ASN A 196 12.24 10.13 18.23
CA ASN A 196 10.98 10.41 17.56
C ASN A 196 9.81 10.08 18.50
N THR A 197 9.02 11.08 18.88
CA THR A 197 7.87 10.92 19.76
C THR A 197 6.59 10.55 19.02
N ASP A 198 6.59 10.62 17.69
CA ASP A 198 5.43 10.28 16.88
C ASP A 198 5.21 8.76 16.85
N GLY A 199 4.14 8.29 17.49
CA GLY A 199 3.67 6.91 17.34
C GLY A 199 3.19 6.59 15.92
N CYS A 200 3.32 5.33 15.52
CA CYS A 200 2.91 4.90 14.19
C CYS A 200 1.39 4.95 13.97
N PHE A 201 0.58 4.65 14.98
CA PHE A 201 -0.88 4.72 14.87
C PHE A 201 -1.38 6.17 14.67
N PRO A 202 -0.96 7.16 15.49
CA PRO A 202 -1.24 8.57 15.22
C PRO A 202 -0.75 9.04 13.85
N LYS A 203 0.43 8.59 13.41
CA LYS A 203 0.98 8.96 12.09
C LYS A 203 0.12 8.44 10.95
N ILE A 204 -0.32 7.18 11.00
CA ILE A 204 -1.22 6.58 10.01
C ILE A 204 -2.54 7.36 9.97
N LYS A 205 -3.14 7.63 11.13
CA LYS A 205 -4.39 8.41 11.22
C LYS A 205 -4.22 9.78 10.56
N MET A 206 -3.13 10.48 10.86
CA MET A 206 -2.80 11.77 10.25
C MET A 206 -2.64 11.67 8.72
N LEU A 207 -1.99 10.62 8.21
CA LEU A 207 -1.83 10.41 6.76
C LEU A 207 -3.17 10.15 6.08
N ILE A 208 -4.06 9.38 6.70
CA ILE A 208 -5.41 9.15 6.20
C ILE A 208 -6.18 10.46 6.20
N ASP A 209 -6.23 11.17 7.33
CA ASP A 209 -6.99 12.42 7.47
C ASP A 209 -6.53 13.47 6.44
N LYS A 210 -5.22 13.60 6.20
CA LYS A 210 -4.65 14.52 5.20
C LYS A 210 -5.00 14.15 3.76
N ASN A 211 -5.11 12.86 3.45
CA ASN A 211 -5.35 12.36 2.09
C ASN A 211 -6.79 11.88 1.87
N THR A 212 -7.69 12.07 2.85
CA THR A 212 -9.07 11.56 2.81
C THR A 212 -9.82 12.07 1.59
N VAL A 213 -9.64 13.34 1.20
CA VAL A 213 -10.28 13.92 0.01
C VAL A 213 -9.90 13.16 -1.27
N VAL A 214 -8.62 12.77 -1.40
CA VAL A 214 -8.14 12.01 -2.56
C VAL A 214 -8.69 10.60 -2.54
N ILE A 215 -8.70 9.95 -1.38
CA ILE A 215 -9.21 8.58 -1.21
C ILE A 215 -10.71 8.52 -1.53
N VAL A 216 -11.50 9.42 -0.94
CA VAL A 216 -12.95 9.51 -1.19
C VAL A 216 -13.22 9.90 -2.64
N GLY A 217 -12.47 10.85 -3.19
CA GLY A 217 -12.60 11.27 -4.60
C GLY A 217 -12.32 10.14 -5.58
N ALA A 218 -11.30 9.31 -5.33
CA ALA A 218 -11.01 8.13 -6.14
C ALA A 218 -12.17 7.12 -6.08
N GLY A 219 -12.70 6.82 -4.89
CA GLY A 219 -13.84 5.92 -4.71
C GLY A 219 -15.11 6.41 -5.43
N LEU A 220 -15.44 7.70 -5.29
CA LEU A 220 -16.57 8.29 -6.01
C LEU A 220 -16.37 8.27 -7.53
N GLY A 221 -15.14 8.44 -8.01
CA GLY A 221 -14.80 8.33 -9.42
C GLY A 221 -15.04 6.93 -9.98
N ILE A 222 -14.69 5.90 -9.21
CA ILE A 222 -14.95 4.49 -9.55
C ILE A 222 -16.46 4.25 -9.59
N ALA A 223 -17.17 4.57 -8.50
CA ALA A 223 -18.63 4.41 -8.44
C ALA A 223 -19.36 5.13 -9.59
N ALA A 224 -18.90 6.33 -9.97
CA ALA A 224 -19.48 7.07 -11.10
C ALA A 224 -19.25 6.38 -12.46
N LEU A 225 -18.13 5.68 -12.65
CA LEU A 225 -17.87 4.90 -13.87
C LEU A 225 -18.78 3.67 -13.97
N GLU A 226 -19.08 3.04 -12.84
CA GLU A 226 -19.99 1.89 -12.77
C GLU A 226 -21.43 2.27 -13.06
N VAL A 227 -21.85 3.46 -12.61
CA VAL A 227 -23.22 3.97 -12.75
C VAL A 227 -23.46 4.65 -14.12
N ARG A 228 -22.42 4.96 -14.91
CA ARG A 228 -22.65 5.61 -16.22
C ARG A 228 -23.63 4.76 -17.03
N PRO A 229 -24.76 5.35 -17.47
CA PRO A 229 -25.77 4.60 -18.17
C PRO A 229 -25.13 4.00 -19.42
N GLN A 230 -25.15 2.68 -19.50
CA GLN A 230 -25.01 1.95 -20.74
C GLN A 230 -26.27 2.26 -21.54
N LEU A 231 -26.35 3.49 -22.06
CA LEU A 231 -27.43 3.92 -22.92
C LEU A 231 -27.27 3.10 -24.21
N PRO A 232 -28.28 2.31 -24.60
CA PRO A 232 -28.25 1.66 -25.91
C PRO A 232 -28.24 2.76 -26.99
N SER A 233 -27.22 2.73 -27.85
CA SER A 233 -27.18 3.48 -29.11
C SER A 233 -27.96 2.75 -30.19
#